data_AF-A0A847BDD4-F1
#
_entry.id   AF-A0A847BDD4-F1
#
_cell.length_a   1.000
_cell.length_b   1.000
_cell.length_c   1.000
_cell.angle_alpha   90.00
_cell.angle_beta   90.00
_cell.angle_gamma   90.00
#
_symmetry.space_group_name_H-M   'P 1'
#
loop_
_entity.id
_entity.type
_entity.pdbx_description
1 polymer ?
#
loop_
_entity_poly.entity_id
_entity_poly.type
_entity_poly.pdbx_seq_one_letter_code
_entity_poly.pdbx_strand_id
1 'polypeptide(L)'
;MGQEVEYQFGVHWSVNGIPSSLRSHNILLNFDGTWSLLDRRLPVSQHIKNGKNVLGLSTWPLEYDLDSELRVALLYWEPGENPNTEAKTAFEVVMFPGKEHADPEVVSHDPVAPLQPRESEIRFHRYEEFDTLQVSFNNHQPMPTWCWEQGDVLQDNAATRDSLTQAYRRLHALFEAKDNDAIMEASSTMIQELAQASGEPEEYVRHRASFNMFFDNPDVFQLHAFPEDPMILNLGADNRVAWLNTRGENVPIRFNHIQEDDVSSRVRLYFIHRNGQWEICR
;
A
#
# COMPACT_ATOMS: atom_id res chain seq x y z
N MET A 1 12.14 -33.16 -11.40
CA MET A 1 11.97 -32.03 -10.48
C MET A 1 10.75 -31.29 -10.99
N GLY A 2 9.64 -31.33 -10.23
CA GLY A 2 8.48 -30.51 -10.57
C GLY A 2 8.85 -29.06 -10.35
N GLN A 3 8.40 -28.18 -11.24
CA GLN A 3 8.52 -26.74 -11.05
C GLN A 3 7.68 -26.39 -9.81
N GLU A 4 8.29 -25.81 -8.77
CA GLU A 4 7.52 -25.29 -7.64
C GLU A 4 6.62 -24.16 -8.19
N VAL A 5 5.34 -24.21 -7.83
CA VAL A 5 4.37 -23.20 -8.27
C VAL A 5 4.67 -21.91 -7.54
N GLU A 6 4.93 -20.83 -8.28
CA GLU A 6 5.12 -19.49 -7.73
C GLU A 6 3.77 -18.79 -7.58
N TYR A 7 3.21 -18.82 -6.38
CA TYR A 7 1.93 -18.18 -6.07
C TYR A 7 2.04 -16.64 -6.06
N GLN A 8 0.92 -16.01 -6.38
CA GLN A 8 0.65 -14.60 -6.12
C GLN A 8 -0.12 -14.46 -4.81
N PHE A 9 -0.07 -13.28 -4.21
CA PHE A 9 -0.60 -13.04 -2.88
C PHE A 9 -1.56 -11.86 -2.81
N GLY A 10 -2.52 -11.98 -1.91
CA GLY A 10 -3.49 -10.94 -1.60
C GLY A 10 -3.72 -10.82 -0.11
N VAL A 11 -4.37 -9.73 0.25
CA VAL A 11 -4.92 -9.53 1.59
C VAL A 11 -6.40 -9.23 1.44
N HIS A 12 -7.19 -9.85 2.31
CA HIS A 12 -8.59 -9.57 2.50
C HIS A 12 -8.77 -9.10 3.94
N TRP A 13 -9.48 -7.99 4.15
CA TRP A 13 -9.73 -7.51 5.49
C TRP A 13 -11.14 -6.96 5.60
N SER A 14 -11.69 -7.05 6.81
CA SER A 14 -12.96 -6.44 7.14
C SER A 14 -12.96 -5.78 8.50
N VAL A 15 -13.69 -4.66 8.56
CA VAL A 15 -13.97 -3.92 9.79
C VAL A 15 -15.44 -3.51 9.82
N ASN A 16 -16.07 -3.63 10.98
CA ASN A 16 -17.49 -3.35 11.15
C ASN A 16 -17.70 -1.89 11.57
N GLY A 17 -17.81 -1.00 10.58
CA GLY A 17 -18.22 0.37 10.84
C GLY A 17 -17.19 1.17 11.62
N ILE A 18 -15.89 1.03 11.34
CA ILE A 18 -14.82 1.81 12.01
C ILE A 18 -13.84 2.30 10.93
N PRO A 19 -13.40 3.58 10.97
CA PRO A 19 -12.35 4.07 10.09
C PRO A 19 -11.11 3.19 10.23
N SER A 20 -10.51 2.80 9.10
CA SER A 20 -9.42 1.84 9.11
C SER A 20 -8.36 2.12 8.05
N SER A 21 -7.14 1.65 8.32
CA SER A 21 -6.04 1.67 7.37
C SER A 21 -5.30 0.34 7.42
N LEU A 22 -4.93 -0.16 6.25
CA LEU A 22 -4.11 -1.36 6.11
C LEU A 22 -2.72 -0.98 5.63
N ARG A 23 -1.70 -1.47 6.32
CA ARG A 23 -0.29 -1.24 6.02
C ARG A 23 0.46 -2.56 5.92
N SER A 24 1.42 -2.64 5.00
CA SER A 24 2.45 -3.69 4.98
C SER A 24 3.79 -3.05 5.22
N HIS A 25 4.56 -3.53 6.21
CA HIS A 25 5.84 -2.93 6.58
C HIS A 25 5.76 -1.40 6.76
N ASN A 26 4.69 -0.89 7.38
CA ASN A 26 4.36 0.53 7.54
C ASN A 26 4.10 1.34 6.25
N ILE A 27 4.16 0.72 5.07
CA ILE A 27 3.73 1.30 3.79
C ILE A 27 2.21 1.17 3.70
N LEU A 28 1.52 2.30 3.47
CA LEU A 28 0.06 2.32 3.39
C LEU A 28 -0.45 1.63 2.10
N LEU A 29 -1.29 0.60 2.29
CA LEU A 29 -1.93 -0.14 1.20
C LEU A 29 -3.31 0.45 0.88
N ASN A 30 -4.08 0.76 1.92
CA ASN A 30 -5.44 1.28 1.81
C ASN A 30 -5.77 2.13 3.05
N PHE A 31 -6.57 3.17 2.83
CA PHE A 31 -7.15 3.99 3.89
C PHE A 31 -8.63 4.22 3.58
N ASP A 32 -9.49 4.00 4.58
CA ASP A 32 -10.89 4.40 4.57
C ASP A 32 -11.20 5.18 5.85
N GLY A 33 -11.33 6.51 5.71
CA GLY A 33 -11.63 7.42 6.80
C GLY A 33 -13.13 7.48 7.16
N THR A 34 -13.97 6.69 6.49
CA THR A 34 -15.42 6.72 6.69
C THR A 34 -15.89 5.49 7.48
N TRP A 35 -16.81 5.72 8.41
CA TRP A 35 -17.47 4.68 9.17
C TRP A 35 -18.34 3.85 8.22
N SER A 36 -17.85 2.67 7.82
CA SER A 36 -18.56 1.77 6.93
C SER A 36 -18.21 0.31 7.21
N LEU A 37 -19.10 -0.61 6.83
CA LEU A 37 -18.74 -2.01 6.70
C LEU A 37 -17.78 -2.12 5.52
N LEU A 38 -16.53 -2.40 5.81
CA LEU A 38 -15.50 -2.55 4.80
C LEU A 38 -15.18 -4.04 4.66
N ASP A 39 -15.23 -4.53 3.42
CA ASP A 39 -14.79 -5.86 3.01
C ASP A 39 -14.04 -5.69 1.69
N ARG A 40 -12.71 -5.78 1.72
CA ARG A 40 -11.86 -5.47 0.57
C ARG A 40 -10.78 -6.51 0.35
N ARG A 41 -10.48 -6.78 -0.92
CA ARG A 41 -9.37 -7.63 -1.37
C ARG A 41 -8.38 -6.79 -2.17
N LEU A 42 -7.09 -6.95 -1.90
CA LEU A 42 -6.01 -6.31 -2.65
C LEU A 42 -4.89 -7.30 -2.96
N PRO A 43 -4.39 -7.38 -4.21
CA PRO A 43 -3.11 -8.02 -4.50
C PRO A 43 -1.96 -7.30 -3.80
N VAL A 44 -1.06 -8.07 -3.18
CA VAL A 44 0.05 -7.58 -2.37
C VAL A 44 1.36 -8.35 -2.56
N SER A 45 1.52 -9.12 -3.64
CA SER A 45 2.77 -9.87 -3.90
C SER A 45 4.03 -8.98 -3.82
N GLN A 46 3.95 -7.75 -4.34
CA GLN A 46 5.01 -6.73 -4.27
C GLN A 46 5.28 -6.16 -2.87
N HIS A 47 4.51 -6.57 -1.86
CA HIS A 47 4.68 -6.20 -0.44
C HIS A 47 5.12 -7.38 0.44
N ILE A 48 5.31 -8.57 -0.16
CA ILE A 48 5.71 -9.78 0.56
C ILE A 48 7.13 -10.14 0.16
N LYS A 49 8.01 -10.19 1.16
CA LYS A 49 9.40 -10.61 1.02
C LYS A 49 9.63 -12.05 1.48
N ASN A 50 10.83 -12.54 1.25
CA ASN A 50 11.30 -13.80 1.84
C ASN A 50 11.29 -13.74 3.37
N GLY A 51 10.84 -14.82 4.02
CA GLY A 51 10.87 -14.92 5.48
C GLY A 51 9.81 -14.05 6.15
N LYS A 52 10.20 -13.28 7.17
CA LYS A 52 9.27 -12.59 8.06
C LYS A 52 8.63 -11.36 7.41
N ASN A 53 7.31 -11.28 7.49
CA ASN A 53 6.47 -10.18 7.03
C ASN A 53 5.53 -9.69 8.15
N VAL A 54 5.05 -8.46 8.03
CA VAL A 54 4.13 -7.84 8.98
C VAL A 54 3.08 -7.01 8.24
N LEU A 55 1.81 -7.27 8.55
CA LEU A 55 0.67 -6.43 8.20
C LEU A 55 0.14 -5.74 9.46
N GLY A 56 -0.30 -4.48 9.31
CA GLY A 56 -0.96 -3.72 10.36
C GLY A 56 -2.32 -3.24 9.87
N LEU A 57 -3.38 -3.62 10.57
CA LEU A 57 -4.73 -3.05 10.42
C LEU A 57 -4.95 -2.07 11.56
N SER A 58 -4.85 -0.78 11.27
CA SER A 58 -5.09 0.29 12.24
C SER A 58 -6.54 0.79 12.16
N THR A 59 -7.10 1.17 13.30
CA THR A 59 -8.47 1.71 13.41
C THR A 59 -8.54 2.89 14.36
N TRP A 60 -9.47 3.82 14.13
CA TRP A 60 -9.69 5.02 14.95
C TRP A 60 -11.08 5.01 15.62
N PRO A 61 -11.33 4.08 16.57
CA PRO A 61 -12.58 4.04 17.32
C PRO A 61 -12.65 5.19 18.33
N LEU A 62 -13.86 5.65 18.67
CA LEU A 62 -14.08 6.37 19.93
C LEU A 62 -14.20 5.36 21.07
N GLU A 63 -15.05 4.35 20.88
CA GLU A 63 -15.17 3.13 21.67
C GLU A 63 -15.50 1.98 20.71
N TYR A 64 -15.23 0.73 21.11
CA TYR A 64 -15.65 -0.46 20.35
C TYR A 64 -16.94 -1.02 20.91
N ASP A 65 -17.89 -1.32 20.03
CA ASP A 65 -19.03 -2.16 20.36
C ASP A 65 -18.58 -3.60 20.67
N LEU A 66 -19.34 -4.33 21.50
CA LEU A 66 -19.02 -5.70 21.91
C LEU A 66 -18.85 -6.69 20.74
N ASP A 67 -19.51 -6.42 19.62
CA ASP A 67 -19.49 -7.19 18.37
C ASP A 67 -18.58 -6.57 17.29
N SER A 68 -17.83 -5.51 17.62
CA SER A 68 -16.80 -4.98 16.74
C SER A 68 -15.80 -6.08 16.41
N GLU A 69 -15.60 -6.34 15.12
CA GLU A 69 -14.70 -7.37 14.60
C GLU A 69 -13.68 -6.71 13.68
N LEU A 70 -12.41 -7.04 13.91
CA LEU A 70 -11.31 -6.78 13.00
C LEU A 70 -10.86 -8.12 12.41
N ARG A 71 -10.93 -8.26 11.09
CA ARG A 71 -10.56 -9.48 10.39
C ARG A 71 -9.50 -9.21 9.33
N VAL A 72 -8.48 -10.05 9.28
CA VAL A 72 -7.43 -10.02 8.25
C VAL A 72 -7.16 -11.44 7.79
N ALA A 73 -7.37 -11.70 6.51
CA ALA A 73 -7.07 -12.93 5.81
C ALA A 73 -5.93 -12.71 4.80
N LEU A 74 -4.94 -13.60 4.82
CA LEU A 74 -3.89 -13.65 3.81
C LEU A 74 -4.29 -14.65 2.74
N LEU A 75 -4.22 -14.24 1.48
CA LEU A 75 -4.69 -14.99 0.34
C LEU A 75 -3.54 -15.38 -0.58
N TYR A 76 -3.73 -16.47 -1.32
CA TYR A 76 -2.80 -16.91 -2.35
C TYR A 76 -3.54 -17.56 -3.54
N TRP A 77 -2.98 -17.45 -4.74
CA TRP A 77 -3.49 -18.07 -5.99
C TRP A 77 -2.36 -18.33 -6.97
N GLU A 78 -2.58 -19.22 -7.93
CA GLU A 78 -1.61 -19.54 -8.98
C GLU A 78 -1.59 -18.46 -10.07
N PRO A 79 -0.46 -18.25 -10.77
CA PRO A 79 -0.41 -17.30 -11.89
C PRO A 79 -1.46 -17.61 -12.95
N GLY A 80 -2.23 -16.60 -13.34
CA GLY A 80 -3.32 -16.72 -14.32
C GLY A 80 -4.68 -17.07 -13.71
N GLU A 81 -4.74 -17.46 -12.44
CA GLU A 81 -6.02 -17.57 -11.71
C GLU A 81 -6.62 -16.19 -11.43
N ASN A 82 -7.95 -16.11 -11.41
CA ASN A 82 -8.68 -14.91 -11.06
C ASN A 82 -8.68 -14.73 -9.53
N PRO A 83 -8.02 -13.69 -9.00
CA PRO A 83 -7.88 -13.48 -7.56
C PRO A 83 -9.21 -13.23 -6.84
N ASN A 84 -10.30 -12.94 -7.56
CA ASN A 84 -11.62 -12.73 -6.96
C ASN A 84 -12.39 -14.05 -6.72
N THR A 85 -12.14 -15.08 -7.52
CA THR A 85 -12.90 -16.34 -7.49
C THR A 85 -12.08 -17.56 -7.09
N GLU A 86 -10.78 -17.56 -7.36
CA GLU A 86 -9.91 -18.72 -7.21
C GLU A 86 -8.91 -18.59 -6.05
N ALA A 87 -8.79 -17.39 -5.46
CA ALA A 87 -7.93 -17.17 -4.31
C ALA A 87 -8.30 -18.05 -3.12
N LYS A 88 -7.29 -18.76 -2.61
CA LYS A 88 -7.35 -19.57 -1.39
C LYS A 88 -6.91 -18.73 -0.20
N THR A 89 -7.43 -19.04 0.99
CA THR A 89 -7.00 -18.39 2.24
C THR A 89 -5.86 -19.18 2.85
N ALA A 90 -4.69 -18.56 2.98
CA ALA A 90 -3.54 -19.15 3.67
C ALA A 90 -3.78 -19.20 5.18
N PHE A 91 -4.24 -18.10 5.77
CA PHE A 91 -4.71 -18.06 7.15
C PHE A 91 -5.57 -16.81 7.38
N GLU A 92 -6.33 -16.81 8.45
CA GLU A 92 -7.22 -15.73 8.87
C GLU A 92 -7.05 -15.41 10.35
N VAL A 93 -6.94 -14.13 10.66
CA VAL A 93 -6.85 -13.58 12.01
C VAL A 93 -8.09 -12.75 12.31
N VAL A 94 -8.69 -12.97 13.48
CA VAL A 94 -9.83 -12.21 13.98
C VAL A 94 -9.49 -11.62 15.34
N MET A 95 -9.97 -10.41 15.60
CA MET A 95 -9.88 -9.73 16.89
C MET A 95 -11.21 -9.05 17.21
N PHE A 96 -11.69 -9.22 18.44
CA PHE A 96 -12.93 -8.63 18.95
C PHE A 96 -12.63 -7.58 20.04
N PRO A 97 -12.15 -6.39 19.67
CA PRO A 97 -11.59 -5.42 20.62
C PRO A 97 -12.59 -4.83 21.63
N GLY A 98 -13.89 -5.00 21.42
CA GLY A 98 -14.94 -4.62 22.37
C GLY A 98 -15.11 -5.60 23.53
N LYS A 99 -14.63 -6.84 23.43
CA LYS A 99 -14.73 -7.84 24.50
C LYS A 99 -13.62 -7.64 25.54
N GLU A 100 -13.95 -7.86 26.82
CA GLU A 100 -12.96 -7.82 27.90
C GLU A 100 -11.87 -8.87 27.66
N HIS A 101 -10.60 -8.45 27.79
CA HIS A 101 -9.43 -9.31 27.59
C HIS A 101 -9.38 -10.03 26.23
N ALA A 102 -9.94 -9.42 25.18
CA ALA A 102 -9.83 -9.98 23.84
C ALA A 102 -8.38 -10.00 23.35
N ASP A 103 -7.97 -11.16 22.85
CA ASP A 103 -6.70 -11.36 22.15
C ASP A 103 -6.99 -11.72 20.68
N PRO A 104 -6.09 -11.38 19.74
CA PRO A 104 -6.22 -11.85 18.36
C PRO A 104 -6.08 -13.37 18.25
N GLU A 105 -6.90 -13.98 17.40
CA GLU A 105 -6.94 -15.43 17.19
C GLU A 105 -6.77 -15.78 15.71
N VAL A 106 -5.99 -16.81 15.40
CA VAL A 106 -5.96 -17.43 14.07
C VAL A 106 -7.13 -18.43 13.99
N VAL A 107 -8.15 -18.10 13.19
CA VAL A 107 -9.40 -18.88 13.12
C VAL A 107 -9.44 -19.83 11.93
N SER A 108 -8.55 -19.64 10.94
CA SER A 108 -8.39 -20.51 9.78
C SER A 108 -6.92 -20.55 9.38
N HIS A 109 -6.43 -21.72 8.97
CA HIS A 109 -5.04 -21.93 8.60
C HIS A 109 -4.91 -23.11 7.62
N ASP A 110 -4.31 -22.84 6.47
CA ASP A 110 -3.87 -23.83 5.51
C ASP A 110 -2.38 -24.17 5.75
N PRO A 111 -2.07 -25.38 6.25
CA PRO A 111 -0.71 -25.76 6.59
C PRO A 111 0.19 -25.97 5.36
N VAL A 112 -0.38 -26.07 4.14
CA VAL A 112 0.41 -26.22 2.91
C VAL A 112 0.60 -24.89 2.15
N ALA A 113 -0.06 -23.81 2.58
CA ALA A 113 0.11 -22.51 1.96
C ALA A 113 1.53 -21.96 2.14
N PRO A 114 2.08 -21.20 1.18
CA PRO A 114 3.40 -20.58 1.32
C PRO A 114 3.48 -19.54 2.44
N LEU A 115 2.34 -18.90 2.78
CA LEU A 115 2.23 -17.92 3.86
C LEU A 115 1.78 -18.63 5.14
N GLN A 116 2.56 -18.50 6.21
CA GLN A 116 2.33 -19.19 7.48
C GLN A 116 2.28 -18.18 8.65
N PRO A 117 1.25 -18.18 9.49
CA PRO A 117 1.13 -17.22 10.58
C PRO A 117 2.23 -17.43 11.63
N ARG A 118 2.68 -16.33 12.25
CA ARG A 118 3.52 -16.37 13.46
C ARG A 118 2.63 -16.01 14.65
N GLU A 119 1.80 -16.94 15.08
CA GLU A 119 0.78 -16.72 16.13
C GLU A 119 1.33 -16.00 17.37
N SER A 120 2.49 -16.45 17.86
CA SER A 120 3.16 -15.83 19.02
C SER A 120 3.63 -14.38 18.81
N GLU A 121 3.52 -13.82 17.61
CA GLU A 121 3.88 -12.45 17.22
C GLU A 121 2.70 -11.65 16.63
N ILE A 122 1.48 -12.20 16.69
CA ILE A 122 0.26 -11.47 16.39
C ILE A 122 -0.16 -10.72 17.65
N ARG A 123 -0.39 -9.41 17.54
CA ARG A 123 -0.64 -8.53 18.70
C ARG A 123 -1.68 -7.47 18.36
N PHE A 124 -2.49 -7.14 19.36
CA PHE A 124 -3.33 -5.95 19.31
C PHE A 124 -2.71 -4.88 20.19
N HIS A 125 -2.42 -3.73 19.59
CA HIS A 125 -1.82 -2.58 20.25
C HIS A 125 -2.87 -1.49 20.41
N ARG A 126 -3.01 -0.99 21.65
CA ARG A 126 -3.82 0.19 21.94
C ARG A 126 -2.93 1.41 22.10
N TYR A 127 -3.08 2.39 21.22
CA TYR A 127 -2.41 3.68 21.34
C TYR A 127 -3.42 4.75 21.73
N GLU A 128 -2.92 5.93 22.09
CA GLU A 128 -3.77 7.05 22.51
C GLU A 128 -4.70 7.54 21.39
N GLU A 129 -4.22 7.53 20.14
CA GLU A 129 -4.94 8.08 18.99
C GLU A 129 -5.59 7.02 18.09
N PHE A 130 -5.11 5.77 18.14
CA PHE A 130 -5.58 4.68 17.30
C PHE A 130 -5.19 3.33 17.88
N ASP A 131 -5.85 2.28 17.41
CA ASP A 131 -5.52 0.90 17.75
C ASP A 131 -4.97 0.17 16.52
N THR A 132 -4.19 -0.89 16.70
CA THR A 132 -3.63 -1.66 15.58
C THR A 132 -3.58 -3.15 15.86
N LEU A 133 -4.22 -3.93 14.98
CA LEU A 133 -3.99 -5.36 14.87
C LEU A 133 -2.76 -5.61 13.99
N GLN A 134 -1.66 -6.03 14.62
CA GLN A 134 -0.42 -6.41 13.96
C GLN A 134 -0.41 -7.93 13.70
N VAL A 135 -0.36 -8.30 12.43
CA VAL A 135 -0.34 -9.68 11.94
C VAL A 135 1.04 -10.01 11.39
N SER A 136 1.79 -10.82 12.13
CA SER A 136 3.11 -11.30 11.72
C SER A 136 3.01 -12.68 11.05
N PHE A 137 3.72 -12.89 9.94
CA PHE A 137 3.72 -14.16 9.20
C PHE A 137 5.06 -14.41 8.51
N ASN A 138 5.31 -15.65 8.11
CA ASN A 138 6.43 -16.03 7.27
C ASN A 138 5.94 -16.34 5.85
N ASN A 139 6.76 -16.01 4.86
CA ASN A 139 6.64 -16.53 3.50
C ASN A 139 7.78 -17.53 3.26
N HIS A 140 7.42 -18.74 2.81
CA HIS A 140 8.36 -19.80 2.48
C HIS A 140 8.63 -19.93 0.97
N GLN A 141 7.86 -19.24 0.13
CA GLN A 141 8.14 -19.17 -1.30
C GLN A 141 9.26 -18.15 -1.58
N PRO A 142 10.23 -18.48 -2.45
CA PRO A 142 11.20 -17.50 -2.94
C PRO A 142 10.51 -16.31 -3.61
N MET A 143 10.89 -15.11 -3.20
CA MET A 143 10.43 -13.84 -3.77
C MET A 143 11.62 -13.06 -4.32
N PRO A 144 11.41 -12.26 -5.38
CA PRO A 144 12.38 -11.24 -5.75
C PRO A 144 12.57 -10.26 -4.59
N THR A 145 13.70 -9.57 -4.58
CA THR A 145 13.92 -8.45 -3.67
C THR A 145 13.27 -7.21 -4.27
N TRP A 146 12.28 -6.67 -3.58
CA TRP A 146 11.53 -5.50 -4.04
C TRP A 146 12.27 -4.18 -3.76
N CYS A 147 11.92 -3.11 -4.46
CA CYS A 147 12.59 -1.80 -4.37
C CYS A 147 12.58 -1.29 -2.93
N TRP A 148 11.47 -1.46 -2.22
CA TRP A 148 11.31 -1.01 -0.83
C TRP A 148 12.26 -1.72 0.15
N GLU A 149 12.81 -2.89 -0.19
CA GLU A 149 13.83 -3.59 0.60
C GLU A 149 15.24 -3.05 0.33
N GLN A 150 15.46 -2.42 -0.83
CA GLN A 150 16.78 -2.03 -1.34
C GLN A 150 17.10 -0.54 -1.17
N GLY A 151 16.11 0.28 -0.81
CA GLY A 151 16.31 1.71 -0.55
C GLY A 151 17.32 1.97 0.58
N ASP A 152 18.07 3.06 0.49
CA ASP A 152 18.92 3.57 1.57
C ASP A 152 18.09 3.79 2.84
N VAL A 153 18.70 3.59 4.02
CA VAL A 153 18.03 3.94 5.29
C VAL A 153 18.00 5.46 5.43
N LEU A 154 16.80 6.04 5.42
CA LEU A 154 16.56 7.47 5.48
C LEU A 154 16.50 7.96 6.93
N GLN A 155 16.79 9.24 7.09
CA GLN A 155 16.61 9.96 8.34
C GLN A 155 15.38 10.84 8.29
N ASP A 156 14.62 10.87 9.38
CA ASP A 156 13.51 11.81 9.56
C ASP A 156 14.06 13.21 9.89
N ASN A 157 14.40 13.97 8.85
CA ASN A 157 14.96 15.31 8.98
C ASN A 157 14.63 16.21 7.78
N ALA A 158 14.95 17.49 7.92
CA ALA A 158 14.72 18.49 6.89
C ALA A 158 15.47 18.19 5.58
N ALA A 159 16.69 17.63 5.63
CA ALA A 159 17.46 17.35 4.43
C ALA A 159 16.80 16.26 3.56
N THR A 160 16.31 15.17 4.17
CA THR A 160 15.54 14.12 3.48
C THR A 160 14.26 14.71 2.89
N ARG A 161 13.50 15.46 3.70
CA ARG A 161 12.24 16.09 3.26
C ARG A 161 12.46 17.03 2.09
N ASP A 162 13.46 17.91 2.16
CA ASP A 162 13.71 18.93 1.16
C ASP A 162 14.23 18.30 -0.14
N SER A 163 15.07 17.27 -0.05
CA SER A 163 15.52 16.48 -1.20
C SER A 163 14.34 15.78 -1.89
N LEU A 164 13.46 15.12 -1.12
CA LEU A 164 12.27 14.47 -1.65
C LEU A 164 11.28 15.50 -2.25
N THR A 165 11.17 16.67 -1.64
CA THR A 165 10.35 17.78 -2.16
C THR A 165 10.80 18.19 -3.57
N GLN A 166 12.09 18.21 -3.85
CA GLN A 166 12.60 18.49 -5.20
C GLN A 166 12.22 17.39 -6.20
N ALA A 167 12.21 16.12 -5.79
CA ALA A 167 11.73 15.02 -6.64
C ALA A 167 10.24 15.18 -6.98
N TYR A 168 9.40 15.52 -5.99
CA TYR A 168 7.99 15.83 -6.22
C TYR A 168 7.79 17.06 -7.13
N ARG A 169 8.59 18.12 -6.98
CA ARG A 169 8.54 19.29 -7.87
C ARG A 169 8.90 18.95 -9.31
N ARG A 170 9.93 18.12 -9.50
CA ARG A 170 10.31 17.63 -10.83
C ARG A 170 9.17 16.85 -11.46
N LEU A 171 8.51 15.96 -10.72
CA LEU A 171 7.34 15.23 -11.23
C LEU A 171 6.15 16.16 -11.51
N HIS A 172 5.86 17.10 -10.61
CA HIS A 172 4.78 18.08 -10.80
C HIS A 172 4.98 18.88 -12.10
N ALA A 173 6.20 19.29 -12.42
CA ALA A 173 6.52 19.94 -13.69
C ALA A 173 6.23 19.04 -14.92
N LEU A 174 6.39 17.71 -14.81
CA LEU A 174 6.01 16.78 -15.88
C LEU A 174 4.48 16.70 -16.03
N PHE A 175 3.73 16.71 -14.93
CA PHE A 175 2.27 16.80 -14.96
C PHE A 175 1.79 18.12 -15.56
N GLU A 176 2.45 19.23 -15.25
CA GLU A 176 2.15 20.55 -15.81
C GLU A 176 2.43 20.58 -17.32
N ALA A 177 3.53 19.98 -17.76
CA ALA A 177 3.88 19.80 -19.17
C ALA A 177 3.03 18.73 -19.89
N LYS A 178 2.23 17.96 -19.14
CA LYS A 178 1.47 16.79 -19.64
C LYS A 178 2.36 15.75 -20.34
N ASP A 179 3.60 15.60 -19.89
CA ASP A 179 4.59 14.69 -20.47
C ASP A 179 4.44 13.28 -19.88
N ASN A 180 3.48 12.53 -20.41
CA ASN A 180 3.18 11.18 -19.93
C ASN A 180 4.36 10.21 -20.10
N ASP A 181 5.10 10.30 -21.21
CA ASP A 181 6.22 9.40 -21.46
C ASP A 181 7.32 9.58 -20.41
N ALA A 182 7.63 10.83 -20.04
CA ALA A 182 8.58 11.12 -18.96
C ALA A 182 8.05 10.69 -17.58
N ILE A 183 6.75 10.80 -17.30
CA ILE A 183 6.15 10.31 -16.04
C ILE A 183 6.25 8.79 -15.97
N MET A 184 5.96 8.08 -17.06
CA MET A 184 6.07 6.63 -17.12
C MET A 184 7.52 6.16 -17.01
N GLU A 185 8.48 6.91 -17.57
CA GLU A 185 9.91 6.64 -17.38
C GLU A 185 10.35 6.84 -15.92
N ALA A 186 9.90 7.93 -15.28
CA ALA A 186 10.15 8.18 -13.87
C ALA A 186 9.50 7.12 -12.95
N SER A 187 8.49 6.41 -13.45
CA SER A 187 7.76 5.34 -12.76
C SER A 187 8.21 3.93 -13.16
N SER A 188 9.31 3.79 -13.90
CA SER A 188 9.77 2.51 -14.48
C SER A 188 9.97 1.42 -13.43
N THR A 189 10.60 1.71 -12.30
CA THR A 189 10.78 0.76 -11.20
C THR A 189 9.44 0.22 -10.69
N MET A 190 8.48 1.09 -10.37
CA MET A 190 7.13 0.70 -9.97
C MET A 190 6.44 -0.16 -11.04
N ILE A 191 6.53 0.22 -12.31
CA ILE A 191 5.88 -0.50 -13.43
C ILE A 191 6.45 -1.91 -13.57
N GLN A 192 7.78 -2.05 -13.53
CA GLN A 192 8.47 -3.34 -13.62
C GLN A 192 8.09 -4.27 -12.47
N GLU A 193 8.10 -3.77 -11.24
CA GLU A 193 7.75 -4.59 -10.07
C GLU A 193 6.28 -4.96 -10.02
N LEU A 194 5.38 -4.06 -10.42
CA LEU A 194 3.96 -4.38 -10.53
C LEU A 194 3.70 -5.45 -11.61
N ALA A 195 4.34 -5.34 -12.77
CA ALA A 195 4.26 -6.35 -13.83
C ALA A 195 4.74 -7.71 -13.36
N GLN A 196 5.89 -7.76 -12.66
CA GLN A 196 6.41 -8.98 -12.06
C GLN A 196 5.44 -9.55 -11.00
N ALA A 197 4.91 -8.70 -10.12
CA ALA A 197 4.03 -9.12 -9.02
C ALA A 197 2.65 -9.61 -9.49
N SER A 198 2.13 -9.06 -10.59
CA SER A 198 0.85 -9.47 -11.17
C SER A 198 0.98 -10.52 -12.26
N GLY A 199 2.20 -10.80 -12.74
CA GLY A 199 2.43 -11.68 -13.89
C GLY A 199 1.93 -11.10 -15.22
N GLU A 200 1.70 -9.78 -15.28
CA GLU A 200 1.21 -9.08 -16.46
C GLU A 200 2.37 -8.54 -17.30
N PRO A 201 2.20 -8.34 -18.62
CA PRO A 201 3.20 -7.67 -19.44
C PRO A 201 3.47 -6.23 -18.95
N GLU A 202 4.75 -5.82 -18.95
CA GLU A 202 5.15 -4.46 -18.55
C GLU A 202 4.43 -3.37 -19.35
N GLU A 203 4.26 -3.57 -20.66
CA GLU A 203 3.53 -2.65 -21.54
C GLU A 203 2.07 -2.46 -21.10
N TYR A 204 1.41 -3.52 -20.64
CA TYR A 204 0.05 -3.45 -20.12
C TYR A 204 -0.01 -2.65 -18.81
N VAL A 205 0.93 -2.90 -17.90
CA VAL A 205 1.03 -2.15 -16.64
C VAL A 205 1.34 -0.68 -16.88
N ARG A 206 2.28 -0.37 -17.79
CA ARG A 206 2.61 0.99 -18.23
C ARG A 206 1.38 1.69 -18.81
N HIS A 207 0.63 1.00 -19.67
CA HIS A 207 -0.60 1.54 -20.23
C HIS A 207 -1.64 1.87 -19.14
N ARG A 208 -1.82 1.02 -18.13
CA ARG A 208 -2.74 1.28 -17.01
C ARG A 208 -2.28 2.37 -16.05
N ALA A 209 -0.97 2.56 -15.89
CA ALA A 209 -0.39 3.62 -15.07
C ALA A 209 -0.42 5.00 -15.78
N SER A 210 -0.68 5.02 -17.09
CA SER A 210 -0.68 6.23 -17.92
C SER A 210 -1.74 7.25 -17.51
N PHE A 211 -1.40 8.52 -17.65
CA PHE A 211 -2.28 9.67 -17.46
C PHE A 211 -2.84 10.22 -18.78
N ASN A 212 -2.57 9.57 -19.93
CA ASN A 212 -3.04 10.04 -21.24
C ASN A 212 -4.55 10.31 -21.28
N MET A 213 -5.36 9.46 -20.63
CA MET A 213 -6.82 9.67 -20.59
C MET A 213 -7.22 11.03 -19.99
N PHE A 214 -6.40 11.59 -19.09
CA PHE A 214 -6.59 12.92 -18.51
C PHE A 214 -5.92 14.01 -19.34
N PHE A 215 -4.70 13.78 -19.81
CA PHE A 215 -3.93 14.78 -20.54
C PHE A 215 -4.51 15.10 -21.91
N ASP A 216 -5.04 14.08 -22.60
CA ASP A 216 -5.65 14.17 -23.93
C ASP A 216 -7.02 14.86 -23.90
N ASN A 217 -7.60 15.05 -22.72
CA ASN A 217 -8.93 15.62 -22.56
C ASN A 217 -8.85 16.91 -21.71
N PRO A 218 -8.76 18.10 -22.34
CA PRO A 218 -8.53 19.36 -21.64
C PRO A 218 -9.69 19.74 -20.72
N ASP A 219 -10.88 19.18 -20.94
CA ASP A 219 -12.08 19.43 -20.14
C ASP A 219 -12.18 18.48 -18.92
N VAL A 220 -11.15 17.71 -18.59
CA VAL A 220 -11.14 16.82 -17.41
C VAL A 220 -9.87 16.90 -16.57
N PHE A 221 -8.86 17.70 -16.95
CA PHE A 221 -7.61 17.79 -16.20
C PHE A 221 -7.27 19.23 -15.80
N GLN A 222 -7.36 19.51 -14.51
CA GLN A 222 -6.85 20.74 -13.90
C GLN A 222 -5.88 20.42 -12.77
N LEU A 223 -4.58 20.55 -13.04
CA LEU A 223 -3.53 20.37 -12.03
C LEU A 223 -3.60 21.48 -10.97
N HIS A 224 -3.53 21.11 -9.69
CA HIS A 224 -3.39 22.10 -8.63
C HIS A 224 -1.97 22.64 -8.56
N ALA A 225 -1.84 23.88 -8.09
CA ALA A 225 -0.54 24.45 -7.76
C ALA A 225 0.21 23.55 -6.77
N PHE A 226 1.52 23.45 -6.95
CA PHE A 226 2.37 22.71 -6.03
C PHE A 226 2.31 23.36 -4.63
N PRO A 227 2.27 22.57 -3.53
CA PRO A 227 2.17 23.13 -2.18
C PRO A 227 3.35 24.05 -1.82
N GLU A 228 3.05 25.23 -1.29
CA GLU A 228 4.06 26.17 -0.77
C GLU A 228 4.40 25.91 0.71
N ASP A 229 3.44 25.40 1.48
CA ASP A 229 3.62 25.03 2.89
C ASP A 229 4.59 23.84 3.04
N PRO A 230 5.38 23.78 4.13
CA PRO A 230 6.21 22.62 4.44
C PRO A 230 5.37 21.34 4.51
N MET A 231 5.76 20.34 3.73
CA MET A 231 5.15 19.02 3.73
C MET A 231 5.67 18.16 4.89
N ILE A 232 4.86 17.18 5.29
CA ILE A 232 5.20 16.21 6.34
C ILE A 232 5.92 15.03 5.68
N LEU A 233 7.15 14.75 6.14
CA LEU A 233 7.89 13.56 5.77
C LEU A 233 7.33 12.36 6.52
N ASN A 234 7.06 11.28 5.81
CA ASN A 234 6.69 10.01 6.38
C ASN A 234 7.68 8.95 5.91
N LEU A 235 8.00 8.01 6.80
CA LEU A 235 8.94 6.93 6.55
C LEU A 235 8.27 5.58 6.82
N GLY A 236 8.60 4.58 6.00
CA GLY A 236 8.12 3.20 6.11
C GLY A 236 9.19 2.20 5.72
N ALA A 237 8.91 0.91 5.89
CA ALA A 237 9.81 -0.20 5.63
C ALA A 237 11.20 0.01 6.24
N ASP A 238 11.26 0.12 7.58
CA ASP A 238 12.50 0.38 8.33
C ASP A 238 13.24 1.64 7.82
N ASN A 239 12.47 2.70 7.54
CA ASN A 239 12.92 3.98 6.99
C ASN A 239 13.55 3.92 5.60
N ARG A 240 13.26 2.91 4.78
CA ARG A 240 13.77 2.81 3.40
C ARG A 240 12.84 3.41 2.36
N VAL A 241 11.57 3.57 2.71
CA VAL A 241 10.54 4.18 1.87
C VAL A 241 10.11 5.50 2.47
N ALA A 242 9.94 6.52 1.63
CA ALA A 242 9.47 7.83 2.03
C ALA A 242 8.33 8.34 1.14
N TRP A 243 7.44 9.13 1.73
CA TRP A 243 6.42 9.89 1.01
C TRP A 243 6.13 11.20 1.73
N LEU A 244 5.61 12.18 0.99
CA LEU A 244 5.22 13.46 1.52
C LEU A 244 3.70 13.60 1.58
N ASN A 245 3.19 14.13 2.69
CA ASN A 245 1.82 14.58 2.81
C ASN A 245 1.79 16.09 3.03
N THR A 246 0.71 16.73 2.60
CA THR A 246 0.39 18.13 2.94
C THR A 246 -0.49 18.16 4.20
N ARG A 247 -1.09 19.30 4.58
CA ARG A 247 -2.01 19.34 5.73
C ARG A 247 -3.18 18.35 5.51
N GLY A 248 -3.44 17.50 6.50
CA GLY A 248 -4.37 16.38 6.40
C GLY A 248 -3.76 15.18 5.64
N GLU A 249 -4.60 14.33 5.04
CA GLU A 249 -4.15 13.20 4.21
C GLU A 249 -4.04 13.55 2.71
N ASN A 250 -3.79 14.82 2.40
CA ASN A 250 -3.65 15.27 1.03
C ASN A 250 -2.22 15.07 0.53
N VAL A 251 -2.10 14.86 -0.78
CA VAL A 251 -0.82 14.57 -1.47
C VAL A 251 -0.29 15.80 -2.22
N PRO A 252 1.02 15.85 -2.53
CA PRO A 252 1.63 16.98 -3.23
C PRO A 252 1.14 17.16 -4.68
N ILE A 253 0.75 16.08 -5.35
CA ILE A 253 0.30 16.10 -6.75
C ILE A 253 -1.17 15.68 -6.80
N ARG A 254 -2.04 16.62 -7.16
CA ARG A 254 -3.49 16.42 -7.26
C ARG A 254 -4.06 17.19 -8.46
N PHE A 255 -5.11 16.66 -9.07
CA PHE A 255 -5.80 17.31 -10.17
C PHE A 255 -7.31 17.10 -10.08
N ASN A 256 -8.09 18.10 -10.49
CA ASN A 256 -9.55 18.01 -10.54
C ASN A 256 -10.03 17.50 -11.89
N HIS A 257 -11.19 16.85 -11.86
CA HIS A 257 -11.98 16.50 -13.04
C HIS A 257 -12.95 17.65 -13.31
N ILE A 258 -12.68 18.48 -14.33
CA ILE A 258 -13.41 19.75 -14.56
C ILE A 258 -14.92 19.53 -14.80
N GLN A 259 -15.35 18.34 -15.25
CA GLN A 259 -16.76 17.98 -15.48
C GLN A 259 -17.48 17.38 -14.26
N GLU A 260 -16.76 17.08 -13.18
CA GLU A 260 -17.31 16.48 -11.97
C GLU A 260 -16.96 17.37 -10.77
N ASP A 261 -17.91 18.21 -10.35
CA ASP A 261 -17.75 19.07 -9.18
C ASP A 261 -17.28 18.23 -7.97
N ASP A 262 -16.25 18.72 -7.29
CA ASP A 262 -15.59 18.09 -6.12
C ASP A 262 -14.87 16.75 -6.32
N VAL A 263 -14.72 16.26 -7.57
CA VAL A 263 -13.91 15.06 -7.83
C VAL A 263 -12.45 15.43 -8.10
N SER A 264 -11.56 14.96 -7.23
CA SER A 264 -10.11 15.16 -7.36
C SER A 264 -9.35 13.83 -7.33
N SER A 265 -8.45 13.65 -8.29
CA SER A 265 -7.47 12.58 -8.28
C SER A 265 -6.27 12.98 -7.42
N ARG A 266 -5.82 12.03 -6.59
CA ARG A 266 -4.67 12.17 -5.70
C ARG A 266 -3.59 11.19 -6.13
N VAL A 267 -2.46 11.70 -6.59
CA VAL A 267 -1.30 10.88 -6.98
C VAL A 267 -0.49 10.54 -5.72
N ARG A 268 -0.73 9.36 -5.16
CA ARG A 268 -0.01 8.84 -3.97
C ARG A 268 1.23 8.11 -4.44
N LEU A 269 2.39 8.66 -4.14
CA LEU A 269 3.68 8.11 -4.54
C LEU A 269 4.51 7.76 -3.30
N TYR A 270 5.21 6.63 -3.38
CA TYR A 270 6.20 6.19 -2.41
C TYR A 270 7.55 6.06 -3.09
N PHE A 271 8.56 6.64 -2.47
CA PHE A 271 9.90 6.73 -3.02
C PHE A 271 10.88 5.89 -2.21
N ILE A 272 11.86 5.35 -2.91
CA ILE A 272 13.12 4.92 -2.31
C ILE A 272 14.21 5.89 -2.75
N HIS A 273 15.24 6.04 -1.92
CA HIS A 273 16.48 6.67 -2.34
C HIS A 273 17.52 5.57 -2.57
N ARG A 274 18.17 5.56 -3.73
CA ARG A 274 19.21 4.58 -4.06
C ARG A 274 20.20 5.21 -5.01
N ASN A 275 21.48 4.95 -4.81
CA ASN A 275 22.56 5.47 -5.67
C ASN A 275 22.51 7.00 -5.88
N GLY A 276 22.06 7.75 -4.86
CA GLY A 276 21.97 9.22 -4.93
C GLY A 276 20.77 9.75 -5.72
N GLN A 277 19.78 8.91 -6.05
CA GLN A 277 18.58 9.30 -6.79
C GLN A 277 17.32 8.83 -6.07
N TRP A 278 16.23 9.59 -6.23
CA TRP A 278 14.89 9.17 -5.82
C TRP A 278 14.24 8.38 -6.95
N GLU A 279 13.70 7.21 -6.62
CA GLU A 279 12.97 6.34 -7.55
C GLU A 279 11.54 6.11 -7.02
N ILE A 280 10.55 6.13 -7.91
CA ILE A 280 9.17 5.78 -7.55
C ILE A 280 9.09 4.27 -7.41
N CYS A 281 8.79 3.82 -6.20
CA CYS A 281 8.62 2.42 -5.85
C CYS A 281 7.12 2.03 -5.81
N ARG A 282 6.22 3.01 -5.66
CA ARG A 282 4.76 2.81 -5.68
C ARG A 282 4.00 4.09 -5.94
#